data_AF-A0AAE7D056-F1
#
_entry.id   AF-A0AAE7D056-F1
#
_cell.length_a   1.000
_cell.length_b   1.000
_cell.length_c   1.000
_cell.angle_alpha   90.00
_cell.angle_beta   90.00
_cell.angle_gamma   90.00
#
_symmetry.space_group_name_H-M   'P 1'
#
loop_
_entity.id
_entity.type
_entity.pdbx_description
1 polymer ?
#
loop_
_entity_poly.entity_id
_entity_poly.type
_entity_poly.pdbx_seq_one_letter_code
_entity_poly.pdbx_strand_id
1 'polypeptide(L)'
;MFFSCMNNTKWNEIRCAMLNTASPPLWKTTTLNGYESAPDSEWFYHFSEGGYSDIQYLDILTSSPEQHAVIGEILRAIHLPGIETPTGYRIFGYTDSAVFVSYL
;
A
#
# COMPACT_ATOMS: atom_id res chain seq x y z
N MET A 1 -0.28 20.23 -6.29
CA MET A 1 -1.63 19.84 -5.80
C MET A 1 -1.71 18.34 -5.93
N PHE A 2 -2.10 17.63 -4.87
CA PHE A 2 -2.24 16.17 -4.91
C PHE A 2 -3.67 15.77 -5.30
N PHE A 3 -3.81 14.75 -6.13
CA PHE A 3 -5.10 14.18 -6.53
C PHE A 3 -5.28 12.81 -5.90
N SER A 4 -6.44 12.57 -5.29
CA SER A 4 -6.76 11.25 -4.74
C SER A 4 -7.01 10.26 -5.87
N CYS A 5 -6.37 9.10 -5.80
CA CYS A 5 -6.56 7.99 -6.75
C CYS A 5 -7.10 6.71 -6.07
N MET A 6 -7.39 6.77 -4.77
CA MET A 6 -7.89 5.67 -3.96
C MET A 6 -9.17 6.03 -3.22
N ASN A 7 -9.92 5.01 -2.81
CA ASN A 7 -11.06 5.16 -1.91
C ASN A 7 -10.96 4.18 -0.73
N ASN A 8 -11.80 4.38 0.28
CA ASN A 8 -11.80 3.56 1.50
C ASN A 8 -12.08 2.08 1.22
N THR A 9 -12.85 1.75 0.18
CA THR A 9 -13.11 0.35 -0.19
C THR A 9 -11.82 -0.36 -0.60
N LYS A 10 -11.02 0.27 -1.48
CA LYS A 10 -9.74 -0.29 -1.91
C LYS A 10 -8.73 -0.40 -0.77
N TRP A 11 -8.72 0.58 0.13
CA TRP A 11 -7.89 0.49 1.35
C TRP A 11 -8.32 -0.64 2.28
N ASN A 12 -9.62 -0.88 2.41
CA ASN A 12 -10.14 -2.02 3.17
C ASN A 12 -9.82 -3.37 2.51
N GLU A 13 -9.81 -3.45 1.18
CA GLU A 13 -9.38 -4.67 0.46
C GLU A 13 -7.90 -4.99 0.77
N ILE A 14 -7.03 -3.98 0.79
CA ILE A 14 -5.63 -4.14 1.25
C ILE A 14 -5.58 -4.61 2.71
N ARG A 15 -6.36 -4.00 3.60
CA ARG A 15 -6.41 -4.40 5.02
C ARG A 15 -6.85 -5.86 5.19
N CYS A 16 -7.86 -6.30 4.43
CA CYS A 16 -8.27 -7.70 4.40
C CYS A 16 -7.15 -8.61 3.90
N ALA A 17 -6.38 -8.19 2.89
CA ALA A 17 -5.22 -8.94 2.42
C ALA A 17 -4.11 -9.04 3.49
N MET A 18 -3.80 -7.95 4.20
CA MET A 18 -2.85 -7.96 5.31
C MET A 18 -3.21 -9.02 6.35
N LEU A 19 -4.50 -9.10 6.74
CA LEU A 19 -5.02 -10.06 7.71
C LEU A 19 -4.90 -11.53 7.26
N ASN A 20 -5.05 -11.79 5.96
CA ASN A 20 -5.09 -13.15 5.42
C ASN A 20 -3.73 -13.63 4.88
N THR A 21 -2.67 -12.81 4.99
CA THR A 21 -1.35 -13.16 4.48
C THR A 21 -0.57 -13.97 5.51
N ALA A 22 -0.24 -15.23 5.18
CA ALA A 22 0.48 -16.13 6.09
C ALA A 22 1.93 -15.71 6.37
N SER A 23 2.59 -15.04 5.43
CA SER A 23 3.94 -14.46 5.57
C SER A 23 3.87 -12.96 5.32
N PRO A 24 3.54 -12.14 6.34
CA PRO A 24 3.29 -10.72 6.16
C PRO A 24 4.58 -9.97 5.77
N PRO A 25 4.56 -9.09 4.75
CA PRO A 25 5.64 -8.15 4.48
C PRO A 25 5.66 -7.06 5.56
N LEU A 26 6.67 -6.19 5.54
CA LEU A 26 6.63 -4.98 6.34
C LEU A 26 5.84 -3.91 5.61
N TRP A 27 4.98 -3.21 6.34
CA TRP A 27 4.13 -2.15 5.80
C TRP A 27 4.62 -0.81 6.34
N LYS A 28 4.59 0.22 5.50
CA LYS A 28 4.98 1.58 5.88
C LYS A 28 4.14 2.59 5.11
N THR A 29 3.57 3.60 5.77
CA THR A 29 2.94 4.72 5.06
C THR A 29 3.79 5.97 5.10
N THR A 30 3.64 6.75 4.05
CA THR A 30 3.97 8.17 4.03
C THR A 30 2.67 8.96 3.88
N THR A 31 2.49 9.95 4.73
CA THR A 31 1.32 10.84 4.70
C THR A 31 1.59 12.09 3.88
N LEU A 32 0.53 12.82 3.51
CA LEU A 32 0.59 14.05 2.72
C LEU A 32 1.44 15.17 3.36
N ASN A 33 1.65 15.14 4.67
CA ASN A 33 2.49 16.12 5.37
C ASN A 33 3.98 15.70 5.43
N GLY A 34 4.34 14.54 4.84
CA GLY A 34 5.69 14.00 4.82
C GLY A 34 6.05 13.14 6.03
N TYR A 35 5.14 12.92 6.98
CA TYR A 35 5.36 11.96 8.06
C TYR A 35 5.42 10.54 7.52
N GLU A 36 6.43 9.79 7.95
CA GLU A 36 6.64 8.39 7.61
C GLU A 36 6.50 7.53 8.87
N SER A 37 5.71 6.45 8.77
CA SER A 37 5.63 5.46 9.85
C SER A 37 6.90 4.61 9.91
N ALA A 38 7.12 3.95 11.04
CA ALA A 38 8.08 2.85 11.09
C ALA A 38 7.55 1.66 10.26
N PRO A 39 8.43 0.87 9.60
CA PRO A 39 8.02 -0.40 9.00
C PRO A 39 7.53 -1.39 10.06
N ASP A 40 6.38 -2.02 9.81
CA ASP A 40 5.74 -2.92 10.78
C ASP A 40 4.96 -4.03 10.06
N SER A 41 5.15 -5.30 10.45
CA SER A 41 4.47 -6.47 9.88
C SER A 41 3.10 -6.76 10.51
N GLU A 42 2.80 -6.18 11.67
CA GLU A 42 1.54 -6.38 12.41
C GLU A 42 0.60 -5.17 12.29
N TRP A 43 0.95 -4.22 11.42
CA TRP A 43 0.37 -2.89 11.37
C TRP A 43 -1.12 -2.81 10.97
N PHE A 44 -1.72 -3.92 10.54
CA PHE A 44 -3.10 -3.99 10.08
C PHE A 44 -4.15 -3.57 11.14
N TYR A 45 -3.81 -3.65 12.43
CA TYR A 45 -4.66 -3.15 13.52
C TYR A 45 -4.75 -1.63 13.52
N HIS A 46 -3.63 -0.96 13.24
CA HIS A 46 -3.51 0.50 13.21
C HIS A 46 -3.81 1.10 11.83
N PHE A 47 -3.79 0.29 10.77
CA PHE A 47 -3.86 0.77 9.39
C PHE A 47 -5.11 1.62 9.09
N SER A 48 -6.23 1.39 9.78
CA SER A 48 -7.46 2.18 9.63
C SER A 48 -7.66 3.27 10.68
N GLU A 49 -6.78 3.37 11.68
CA GLU A 49 -6.90 4.38 12.75
C GLU A 49 -6.68 5.78 12.18
N GLY A 50 -7.62 6.70 12.42
CA GLY A 50 -7.59 8.04 11.82
C GLY A 50 -8.08 8.09 10.36
N GLY A 51 -8.38 6.94 9.73
CA GLY A 51 -8.81 6.85 8.34
C GLY A 51 -7.65 6.78 7.34
N TYR A 52 -7.96 6.93 6.05
CA TYR A 52 -6.98 6.78 4.95
C TYR A 52 -6.73 8.08 4.18
N SER A 53 -7.36 9.18 4.60
CA SER A 53 -7.45 10.42 3.83
C SER A 53 -6.15 11.21 3.73
N ASP A 54 -5.15 10.87 4.53
CA ASP A 54 -3.85 11.51 4.54
C ASP A 54 -2.73 10.60 4.02
N ILE A 55 -3.00 9.32 3.75
CA ILE A 55 -2.01 8.38 3.23
C ILE A 55 -1.67 8.76 1.79
N GLN A 56 -0.49 9.32 1.57
CA GLN A 56 0.01 9.63 0.24
C GLN A 56 0.37 8.35 -0.50
N TYR A 57 1.11 7.45 0.15
CA TYR A 57 1.38 6.12 -0.36
C TYR A 57 1.68 5.11 0.76
N LEU A 58 1.42 3.85 0.46
CA LEU A 58 1.76 2.67 1.25
C LEU A 58 2.90 1.93 0.56
N ASP A 59 4.03 1.83 1.23
CA ASP A 59 5.13 0.93 0.86
C ASP A 59 4.92 -0.44 1.50
N ILE A 60 5.16 -1.48 0.69
CA ILE A 60 5.01 -2.89 1.04
C ILE A 60 6.38 -3.52 0.80
N LEU A 61 7.13 -3.79 1.86
CA LEU A 61 8.52 -4.24 1.78
C LEU A 61 8.60 -5.75 1.95
N THR A 62 9.08 -6.42 0.91
CA THR A 62 9.15 -7.89 0.83
C THR A 62 10.57 -8.37 1.12
N SER A 63 10.71 -9.47 1.84
CA SER A 63 12.02 -10.01 2.28
C SER A 63 12.51 -11.22 1.49
N SER A 64 11.68 -11.82 0.62
CA SER A 64 12.09 -12.93 -0.25
C SER A 64 11.39 -12.88 -1.61
N PRO A 65 11.94 -13.51 -2.65
CA PRO A 65 11.29 -13.61 -3.97
C PRO A 65 9.91 -14.28 -3.92
N GLU A 66 9.74 -15.30 -3.08
CA GLU A 66 8.48 -16.02 -2.93
C GLU A 66 7.41 -15.13 -2.29
N GLN A 67 7.77 -14.40 -1.22
CA GLN A 67 6.87 -13.42 -0.62
C GLN A 67 6.54 -12.32 -1.62
N HIS A 68 7.53 -11.83 -2.36
CA HIS A 68 7.33 -10.81 -3.39
C HIS A 68 6.32 -11.24 -4.45
N ALA A 69 6.46 -12.45 -4.98
CA ALA A 69 5.53 -13.01 -5.97
C ALA A 69 4.10 -13.10 -5.44
N VAL A 70 3.91 -13.66 -4.23
CA VAL A 70 2.58 -13.80 -3.61
C VAL A 70 1.92 -12.45 -3.36
N ILE A 71 2.67 -11.47 -2.81
CA ILE A 71 2.16 -10.12 -2.61
C ILE A 71 1.80 -9.47 -3.94
N GLY A 72 2.64 -9.63 -4.96
CA GLY A 72 2.37 -9.15 -6.30
C GLY A 72 1.08 -9.72 -6.89
N GLU A 73 0.78 -11.00 -6.70
CA GLU A 73 -0.50 -11.59 -7.15
C GLU A 73 -1.70 -11.00 -6.42
N ILE A 74 -1.61 -10.83 -5.10
CA ILE A 74 -2.67 -10.24 -4.27
C ILE A 74 -2.97 -8.81 -4.73
N LEU A 75 -1.94 -7.97 -4.89
CA LEU A 75 -2.11 -6.57 -5.26
C LEU A 75 -2.74 -6.43 -6.65
N ARG A 76 -2.30 -7.25 -7.60
CA ARG A 76 -2.87 -7.29 -8.96
C ARG A 76 -4.32 -7.78 -8.98
N ALA A 77 -4.67 -8.73 -8.11
CA ALA A 77 -6.05 -9.19 -7.96
C ALA A 77 -6.98 -8.10 -7.40
N ILE A 78 -6.47 -7.24 -6.50
CA ILE A 78 -7.20 -6.09 -5.97
C ILE A 78 -7.31 -4.97 -7.03
N HIS A 79 -6.40 -4.91 -7.99
CA HIS A 79 -6.30 -3.88 -9.01
C HIS A 79 -6.07 -2.48 -8.40
N LEU A 80 -4.81 -2.22 -8.03
CA LEU A 80 -4.43 -1.07 -7.21
C LEU A 80 -3.57 -0.07 -7.97
N PRO A 81 -3.77 1.24 -7.74
CA PRO A 81 -2.87 2.26 -8.27
C PRO A 81 -1.50 2.14 -7.60
N GLY A 82 -0.50 1.62 -8.31
CA GLY A 82 0.78 1.30 -7.72
C GLY A 82 1.86 0.90 -8.71
N ILE A 83 3.06 0.73 -8.18
CA ILE A 83 4.22 0.26 -8.91
C ILE A 83 4.96 -0.80 -8.11
N GLU A 84 5.63 -1.70 -8.83
CA GLU A 84 6.68 -2.53 -8.28
C GLU A 84 7.95 -1.69 -8.06
N THR A 85 8.68 -2.00 -7.00
CA THR A 85 9.91 -1.32 -6.58
C THR A 85 10.98 -2.39 -6.31
N PRO A 86 12.28 -2.03 -6.26
CA PRO A 86 13.34 -3.00 -5.97
C PRO A 86 13.19 -3.73 -4.62
N THR A 87 12.44 -3.17 -3.67
CA THR A 87 12.26 -3.70 -2.32
C THR A 87 10.84 -4.23 -2.05
N GLY A 88 9.97 -4.26 -3.06
CA GLY A 88 8.56 -4.61 -2.88
C GLY A 88 7.63 -3.77 -3.76
N TYR A 89 6.60 -3.17 -3.19
CA TYR A 89 5.59 -2.42 -3.95
C TYR A 89 5.26 -1.09 -3.29
N ARG A 90 4.79 -0.13 -4.10
CA ARG A 90 4.24 1.14 -3.63
C ARG A 90 2.82 1.32 -4.17
N ILE A 91 1.87 1.50 -3.27
CA ILE A 91 0.47 1.79 -3.59
C ILE A 91 0.19 3.26 -3.29
N PHE A 92 -0.34 3.98 -4.27
CA PHE A 92 -0.61 5.41 -4.16
C PHE A 92 -2.00 5.66 -3.62
N GLY A 93 -2.12 6.50 -2.59
CA GLY A 93 -3.37 7.15 -2.21
C GLY A 93 -3.59 8.47 -2.92
N TYR A 94 -2.48 9.19 -3.14
CA TYR A 94 -2.44 10.48 -3.80
C TYR A 94 -1.25 10.61 -4.76
N THR A 95 -1.45 11.28 -5.88
CA THR A 95 -0.40 11.56 -6.87
C THR A 95 -0.30 13.05 -7.19
N ASP A 96 0.90 13.50 -7.57
CA ASP A 96 1.21 14.89 -7.93
C ASP A 96 0.72 15.30 -9.33
N SER A 97 0.34 14.31 -10.14
CA SER A 97 -0.20 14.48 -11.48
C SER A 97 -1.33 13.48 -11.73
N ALA A 98 -2.37 13.92 -12.43
CA ALA A 98 -3.50 13.08 -12.83
C ALA A 98 -3.18 12.15 -14.02
N VAL A 99 -1.97 12.22 -14.58
CA VAL A 99 -1.75 11.82 -15.98
C VAL A 99 -1.35 10.35 -16.16
N PHE A 100 -0.63 9.70 -15.23
CA PHE A 100 -0.38 8.26 -15.33
C PHE A 100 -0.18 7.64 -13.95
N VAL A 101 -1.20 6.94 -13.47
CA VAL A 101 -1.06 6.02 -12.35
C VAL A 101 -1.06 4.62 -12.93
N SER A 102 0.09 3.94 -12.89
CA SER A 102 0.15 2.52 -13.23
C SER A 102 -0.74 1.75 -12.25
N TYR A 103 -1.37 0.70 -12.75
CA TYR A 103 -2.10 -0.24 -11.91
C TYR A 103 -1.33 -1.54 -11.87
N LEU A 104 -1.19 -2.07 -10.65
CA LEU A 104 -0.85 -3.47 -10.43
C LEU A 104 -2.15 -4.24 -10.67
#